data_AF-A0A438NAG0-F1
#
_entry.id   AF-A0A438NAG0-F1
#
_cell.length_a   1.000
_cell.length_b   1.000
_cell.length_c   1.000
_cell.angle_alpha   90.00
_cell.angle_beta   90.00
_cell.angle_gamma   90.00
#
_symmetry.space_group_name_H-M   'P 1'
#
loop_
_entity.id
_entity.type
_entity.pdbx_description
1 polymer ?
#
loop_
_entity_poly.entity_id
_entity_poly.type
_entity_poly.pdbx_seq_one_letter_code
_entity_poly.pdbx_strand_id
1 'polypeptide(L)'
;MVDVFAERIYPHVPVGDLIKAYLDHNSWDFESAVSQYTEDRERLLESLVEEEKKKKRRKKKTNETESSSHSSSTSSSSSSSSSRSSGVSDTSERQKDIPKIKELEMPWWFNDNNEQERRDAGLALRFHYEDQADDDDEVEMTPSEAILLLHMADWDFTGACKQFSSLPDAIRSVAKHFDRTRSRLPPQTLKPRAGDETEERQLREQDERLATFINITGRSDWFSLKVFLEQRRWNLIAAIEAWFRSGVPPVLSRRKNVLYDLRYDYNMKTLPAPSDQDWEPQADGNGEDGWALDRDTDVEVLETSSSDDGDETSDNESDTEPETDSEPPKSSVAKTQKSTATSTRRPEGFALHPMKGTAKPGLRSDWRFLHEYISRGRYWANRFKAYEKFEWPALGTHDHHRRKPSQTRVPFDWNNQEHIHLLNNFRRQNNCRTTKTSLREAAQLWSEEEKEFLLQLNLEWLATMRQQFPDLPEDDLMKKPICNQTKKDWQDRLNAKFQGSIQKGSTTPRRERSIVAIISQRTRTPAIIERFKLKADAEYFRKRANRIAKEKSKEQNALKRPLEGDQEDDGQSAEKRARIGDSAIQGYTHDDNDDEGTDVEGDEASSDEEETEEVNEAA
;
A
#
# COMPACT_ATOMS: atom_id res chain seq x y z
N MET A 1 1.58 -1.78 15.39
CA MET A 1 2.74 -0.93 15.69
C MET A 1 3.96 -1.46 14.98
N VAL A 2 4.23 -2.77 15.10
CA VAL A 2 5.24 -3.51 14.29
C VAL A 2 5.15 -3.18 12.80
N ASP A 3 3.98 -3.30 12.15
CA ASP A 3 3.84 -2.97 10.72
C ASP A 3 4.22 -1.52 10.39
N VAL A 4 3.86 -0.56 11.26
CA VAL A 4 4.17 0.86 11.06
C VAL A 4 5.66 1.11 11.24
N PHE A 5 6.31 0.35 12.13
CA PHE A 5 7.76 0.38 12.30
C PHE A 5 8.46 -0.19 11.07
N ALA A 6 8.04 -1.37 10.61
CA ALA A 6 8.55 -1.99 9.39
C ALA A 6 8.43 -1.04 8.18
N GLU A 7 7.29 -0.36 8.04
CA GLU A 7 7.09 0.67 7.03
C GLU A 7 8.03 1.89 7.20
N ARG A 8 8.37 2.27 8.43
CA ARG A 8 9.24 3.43 8.73
C ARG A 8 10.70 3.17 8.36
N ILE A 9 11.14 1.93 8.43
CA ILE A 9 12.51 1.53 8.10
C ILE A 9 12.66 1.08 6.63
N TYR A 10 11.59 1.07 5.83
CA TYR A 10 11.70 0.78 4.41
C TYR A 10 12.68 1.74 3.71
N PRO A 11 13.58 1.30 2.80
CA PRO A 11 13.61 0.01 2.09
C PRO A 11 14.35 -1.15 2.79
N HIS A 12 14.77 -1.00 4.04
CA HIS A 12 15.46 -2.07 4.78
C HIS A 12 14.57 -3.29 4.99
N VAL A 13 15.19 -4.41 5.33
CA VAL A 13 14.50 -5.67 5.59
C VAL A 13 14.05 -5.71 7.05
N PRO A 14 12.74 -5.60 7.34
CA PRO A 14 12.26 -5.70 8.70
C PRO A 14 12.41 -7.11 9.25
N VAL A 15 12.83 -7.20 10.53
CA VAL A 15 12.82 -8.46 11.29
C VAL A 15 11.77 -8.30 12.39
N GLY A 16 10.62 -8.95 12.23
CA GLY A 16 9.46 -8.73 13.10
C GLY A 16 9.73 -8.91 14.59
N ASP A 17 10.56 -9.90 14.96
CA ASP A 17 10.88 -10.15 16.37
C ASP A 17 11.91 -9.15 16.93
N LEU A 18 12.84 -8.64 16.10
CA LEU A 18 13.73 -7.54 16.46
C LEU A 18 12.95 -6.24 16.70
N ILE A 19 12.02 -5.92 15.80
CA ILE A 19 11.13 -4.75 15.93
C ILE A 19 10.32 -4.83 17.23
N LYS A 20 9.78 -6.01 17.57
CA LYS A 20 9.07 -6.20 18.84
C LYS A 20 9.98 -5.98 20.04
N ALA A 21 11.21 -6.50 20.01
CA ALA A 21 12.16 -6.29 21.11
C ALA A 21 12.45 -4.79 21.35
N TYR A 22 12.61 -4.01 20.27
CA TYR A 22 12.76 -2.55 20.37
C TYR A 22 11.52 -1.85 20.93
N LEU A 23 10.33 -2.26 20.48
CA LEU A 23 9.08 -1.72 20.99
C LEU A 23 8.89 -2.06 22.48
N ASP A 24 9.07 -3.32 22.87
CA ASP A 24 8.96 -3.77 24.27
C ASP A 24 9.96 -3.05 25.17
N HIS A 25 11.19 -2.86 24.68
CA HIS A 25 12.20 -2.11 25.41
C HIS A 25 11.76 -0.66 25.68
N ASN A 26 11.23 0.01 24.67
CA ASN A 26 10.81 1.40 24.76
C ASN A 26 9.38 1.55 25.31
N SER A 27 8.86 0.56 26.03
CA SER A 27 7.49 0.58 26.60
C SER A 27 6.41 0.88 25.56
N TRP A 28 6.62 0.37 24.34
CA TRP A 28 5.80 0.60 23.15
C TRP A 28 5.73 2.07 22.70
N ASP A 29 6.69 2.90 23.10
CA ASP A 29 6.91 4.21 22.50
C ASP A 29 7.59 4.07 21.14
N PHE A 30 6.80 4.33 20.10
CA PHE A 30 7.18 4.14 18.72
C PHE A 30 8.39 4.99 18.30
N GLU A 31 8.41 6.27 18.66
CA GLU A 31 9.46 7.19 18.22
C GLU A 31 10.80 6.86 18.89
N SER A 32 10.78 6.59 20.20
CA SER A 32 11.97 6.15 20.93
C SER A 32 12.52 4.82 20.39
N ALA A 33 11.63 3.86 20.08
CA ALA A 33 12.05 2.58 19.50
C ALA A 33 12.69 2.73 18.11
N VAL A 34 12.14 3.57 17.25
CA VAL A 34 12.70 3.85 15.92
C VAL A 34 14.02 4.60 16.03
N SER A 35 14.13 5.61 16.90
CA SER A 35 15.39 6.33 17.14
C SER A 35 16.48 5.38 17.60
N GLN A 36 16.19 4.55 18.60
CA GLN A 36 17.14 3.60 19.14
C GLN A 36 17.59 2.57 18.10
N TYR A 37 16.66 1.99 17.33
CA TYR A 37 16.99 1.08 16.23
C TYR A 37 17.92 1.74 15.21
N THR A 38 17.65 2.98 14.84
CA THR A 38 18.45 3.72 13.85
C THR A 38 19.87 3.96 14.36
N GLU A 39 20.00 4.44 15.61
CA GLU A 39 21.30 4.68 16.25
C GLU A 39 22.13 3.40 16.38
N ASP A 40 21.50 2.32 16.82
CA ASP A 40 22.19 1.04 16.98
C ASP A 40 22.59 0.44 15.61
N ARG A 41 21.75 0.61 14.58
CA ARG A 41 22.04 0.18 13.20
C ARG A 41 23.25 0.94 12.66
N GLU A 42 23.30 2.25 12.81
CA GLU A 42 24.44 3.08 12.39
C GLU A 42 25.74 2.62 13.09
N ARG A 43 25.70 2.41 14.42
CA ARG A 43 26.85 1.89 15.17
C ARG A 43 27.30 0.51 14.69
N LEU A 44 26.36 -0.37 14.35
CA LEU A 44 26.69 -1.71 13.84
C LEU A 44 27.50 -1.58 12.53
N LEU A 45 27.01 -0.78 11.60
CA LEU A 45 27.61 -0.57 10.29
C LEU A 45 28.99 0.06 10.39
N GLU A 46 29.15 1.09 11.23
CA GLU A 46 30.47 1.68 11.53
C GLU A 46 31.46 0.62 12.03
N SER A 47 30.99 -0.29 12.89
CA SER A 47 31.84 -1.36 13.43
C SER A 47 32.25 -2.40 12.38
N LEU A 48 31.36 -2.74 11.44
CA LEU A 48 31.66 -3.65 10.33
C LEU A 48 32.71 -3.05 9.39
N VAL A 49 32.58 -1.76 9.07
CA VAL A 49 33.54 -1.01 8.26
C VAL A 49 34.93 -0.99 8.93
N GLU A 50 34.99 -0.80 10.25
CA GLU A 50 36.26 -0.88 10.98
C GLU A 50 36.89 -2.28 10.96
N GLU A 51 36.09 -3.33 11.11
CA GLU A 51 36.56 -4.71 11.06
C GLU A 51 37.12 -5.07 9.68
N GLU A 52 36.45 -4.65 8.60
CA GLU A 52 36.98 -4.81 7.25
C GLU A 52 38.31 -4.08 7.06
N LYS A 53 38.42 -2.83 7.54
CA LYS A 53 39.68 -2.06 7.49
C LYS A 53 40.78 -2.79 8.26
N LYS A 54 40.47 -3.39 9.42
CA LYS A 54 41.42 -4.22 10.20
C LYS A 54 41.81 -5.49 9.44
N LYS A 55 40.87 -6.19 8.80
CA LYS A 55 41.14 -7.38 7.95
C LYS A 55 42.03 -7.02 6.75
N LYS A 56 41.75 -5.92 6.05
CA LYS A 56 42.57 -5.40 4.92
C LYS A 56 43.99 -5.04 5.38
N ARG A 57 44.14 -4.39 6.55
CA ARG A 57 45.46 -4.11 7.16
C ARG A 57 46.24 -5.37 7.52
N ARG A 58 45.58 -6.40 8.05
CA ARG A 58 46.21 -7.70 8.36
C ARG A 58 46.68 -8.44 7.10
N LYS A 59 45.88 -8.45 6.03
CA LYS A 59 46.25 -9.03 4.73
C LYS A 59 47.41 -8.28 4.06
N LYS A 60 47.45 -6.95 4.14
CA LYS A 60 48.57 -6.15 3.62
C LYS A 60 49.88 -6.42 4.36
N LYS A 61 49.82 -6.56 5.69
CA LYS A 61 51.01 -6.83 6.52
C LYS A 61 51.56 -8.25 6.33
N THR A 62 50.71 -9.22 6.02
CA THR A 62 51.16 -10.60 5.74
C THR A 62 51.85 -10.70 4.37
N ASN A 63 51.36 -9.99 3.34
CA ASN A 63 52.04 -9.94 2.03
C ASN A 63 53.37 -9.16 2.03
N GLU A 64 53.57 -8.21 2.95
CA GLU A 64 54.84 -7.48 3.09
C GLU A 64 55.89 -8.23 3.94
N THR A 65 55.54 -9.37 4.57
CA THR A 65 56.43 -10.12 5.48
C THR A 65 56.90 -11.48 4.92
N GLU A 66 56.69 -11.77 3.63
CA GLU A 66 57.32 -12.93 2.95
C GLU A 66 58.66 -12.60 2.27
N SER A 67 59.14 -11.36 2.38
CA SER A 67 60.46 -10.96 1.88
C SER A 67 61.35 -10.36 2.98
N SER A 68 61.48 -11.04 4.12
CA SER A 68 62.55 -10.73 5.09
C SER A 68 62.68 -11.81 6.16
N SER A 69 63.69 -12.65 6.00
CA SER A 69 64.15 -13.61 7.00
C SER A 69 64.97 -12.93 8.12
N HIS A 70 64.74 -13.40 9.35
CA HIS A 70 65.66 -13.52 10.50
C HIS A 70 65.49 -12.63 11.75
N SER A 71 65.42 -13.38 12.87
CA SER A 71 66.01 -13.15 14.21
C SER A 71 65.18 -12.51 15.34
N SER A 72 64.70 -13.39 16.24
CA SER A 72 64.78 -13.40 17.72
C SER A 72 64.65 -12.10 18.54
N SER A 73 63.73 -12.07 19.53
CA SER A 73 63.98 -12.28 20.99
C SER A 73 62.98 -11.56 21.93
N THR A 74 62.45 -12.35 22.87
CA THR A 74 62.07 -12.14 24.30
C THR A 74 61.63 -10.78 24.90
N SER A 75 60.49 -10.89 25.61
CA SER A 75 60.13 -10.38 26.96
C SER A 75 59.93 -8.87 27.23
N SER A 76 58.73 -8.50 27.73
CA SER A 76 58.54 -8.10 29.14
C SER A 76 57.08 -7.69 29.45
N SER A 77 56.61 -8.16 30.61
CA SER A 77 55.40 -7.83 31.35
C SER A 77 55.37 -6.41 31.93
N SER A 78 54.19 -5.80 32.04
CA SER A 78 53.89 -4.83 33.11
C SER A 78 52.40 -4.77 33.43
N SER A 79 52.13 -4.79 34.74
CA SER A 79 50.85 -4.76 35.44
C SER A 79 50.76 -3.52 36.32
N SER A 80 49.53 -3.19 36.78
CA SER A 80 49.12 -2.17 37.77
C SER A 80 48.90 -0.75 37.19
N SER A 81 47.92 0.06 37.62
CA SER A 81 47.18 0.11 38.90
C SER A 81 45.85 0.87 38.81
N SER A 82 44.89 0.37 39.59
CA SER A 82 43.73 1.00 40.23
C SER A 82 43.69 2.53 40.40
N SER A 83 42.54 3.14 40.09
CA SER A 83 42.03 4.36 40.72
C SER A 83 40.61 4.12 41.25
N ARG A 84 40.50 4.12 42.59
CA ARG A 84 39.24 4.28 43.33
C ARG A 84 38.88 5.77 43.33
N SER A 85 37.67 6.12 42.91
CA SER A 85 37.03 7.37 43.33
C SER A 85 35.60 7.06 43.77
N SER A 86 35.38 7.23 45.06
CA SER A 86 34.13 7.11 45.80
C SER A 86 33.21 8.31 45.57
N GLY A 87 31.92 8.02 45.43
CA GLY A 87 30.86 8.82 46.03
C GLY A 87 30.07 9.75 45.11
N VAL A 88 29.06 9.21 44.42
CA VAL A 88 27.78 9.91 44.23
C VAL A 88 26.64 8.89 44.31
N SER A 89 25.80 9.12 45.32
CA SER A 89 24.40 8.75 45.56
C SER A 89 23.63 7.99 44.46
N ASP A 90 23.36 6.73 44.75
CA ASP A 90 22.03 6.12 44.87
C ASP A 90 20.83 6.93 44.32
N THR A 91 20.46 6.65 43.06
CA THR A 91 19.09 6.53 42.52
C THR A 91 19.19 6.10 41.04
N SER A 92 19.38 4.81 40.75
CA SER A 92 19.16 4.25 39.41
C SER A 92 18.92 2.74 39.46
N GLU A 93 17.92 2.32 40.24
CA GLU A 93 17.31 1.01 40.03
C GLU A 93 16.58 1.00 38.67
N ARG A 94 16.93 0.02 37.83
CA ARG A 94 16.36 -0.31 36.51
C ARG A 94 16.77 0.56 35.32
N GLN A 95 18.07 0.65 35.04
CA GLN A 95 18.48 0.47 33.64
C GLN A 95 18.44 -1.04 33.38
N LYS A 96 17.38 -1.53 32.71
CA LYS A 96 17.45 -2.85 32.10
C LYS A 96 18.54 -2.73 31.04
N ASP A 97 19.70 -3.34 31.28
CA ASP A 97 20.70 -3.54 30.23
C ASP A 97 20.01 -4.29 29.09
N ILE A 98 19.77 -3.58 28.01
CA ILE A 98 19.26 -4.13 26.76
C ILE A 98 20.44 -4.77 26.08
N PRO A 99 20.25 -5.94 25.45
CA PRO A 99 21.22 -6.40 24.48
C PRO A 99 21.36 -5.36 23.37
N LYS A 100 22.58 -4.86 23.18
CA LYS A 100 22.96 -4.14 21.94
C LYS A 100 22.53 -5.00 20.76
N ILE A 101 22.24 -4.41 19.59
CA ILE A 101 22.00 -5.15 18.34
C ILE A 101 22.88 -6.41 18.22
N LYS A 102 24.18 -6.30 18.50
CA LYS A 102 25.13 -7.44 18.47
C LYS A 102 24.78 -8.66 19.36
N GLU A 103 24.04 -8.47 20.44
CA GLU A 103 23.66 -9.50 21.40
C GLU A 103 22.34 -10.20 21.01
N LEU A 104 21.55 -9.64 20.10
CA LEU A 104 20.26 -10.18 19.63
C LEU A 104 20.40 -11.27 18.54
N GLU A 105 21.54 -11.97 18.46
CA GLU A 105 21.87 -12.90 17.34
C GLU A 105 21.50 -12.30 15.99
N MET A 106 22.07 -11.12 15.73
CA MET A 106 21.68 -10.36 14.56
C MET A 106 21.91 -11.14 13.28
N PRO A 107 20.97 -11.03 12.34
CA PRO A 107 21.17 -11.65 11.07
C PRO A 107 22.42 -11.04 10.41
N TRP A 108 23.37 -11.90 10.04
CA TRP A 108 24.68 -11.54 9.51
C TRP A 108 24.61 -10.76 8.18
N TRP A 109 23.43 -10.64 7.62
CA TRP A 109 23.09 -10.06 6.33
C TRP A 109 22.65 -8.58 6.37
N PHE A 110 22.80 -7.91 7.51
CA PHE A 110 22.59 -6.46 7.58
C PHE A 110 23.68 -5.72 6.79
N ASN A 111 23.26 -4.85 5.86
CA ASN A 111 24.18 -4.14 4.96
C ASN A 111 23.83 -2.64 4.85
N ASP A 112 24.84 -1.79 4.58
CA ASP A 112 24.62 -0.38 4.25
C ASP A 112 23.86 -0.22 2.93
N ASN A 113 24.06 -1.16 2.00
CA ASN A 113 23.38 -1.20 0.72
C ASN A 113 22.06 -1.98 0.83
N ASN A 114 20.93 -1.29 0.63
CA ASN A 114 19.58 -1.88 0.67
C ASN A 114 19.39 -3.03 -0.32
N GLU A 115 19.99 -2.94 -1.53
CA GLU A 115 19.88 -4.02 -2.51
C GLU A 115 20.63 -5.27 -2.01
N GLN A 116 21.82 -5.07 -1.43
CA GLN A 116 22.60 -6.16 -0.87
C GLN A 116 21.92 -6.77 0.35
N GLU A 117 21.42 -5.94 1.28
CA GLU A 117 20.65 -6.39 2.45
C GLU A 117 19.49 -7.30 2.04
N ARG A 118 18.80 -6.97 0.94
CA ARG A 118 17.72 -7.78 0.38
C ARG A 118 18.17 -9.06 -0.31
N ARG A 119 19.31 -9.05 -0.99
CA ARG A 119 19.91 -10.26 -1.55
C ARG A 119 20.33 -11.22 -0.44
N ASP A 120 21.00 -10.69 0.56
CA ASP A 120 21.47 -11.44 1.71
C ASP A 120 20.28 -11.98 2.55
N ALA A 121 19.15 -11.26 2.56
CA ALA A 121 17.87 -11.76 3.07
C ALA A 121 17.39 -13.02 2.37
N GLY A 122 17.39 -12.99 1.04
CA GLY A 122 16.99 -14.11 0.19
C GLY A 122 17.89 -15.32 0.44
N LEU A 123 19.19 -15.08 0.56
CA LEU A 123 20.19 -16.08 0.96
C LEU A 123 19.86 -16.71 2.31
N ALA A 124 19.64 -15.89 3.32
CA ALA A 124 19.31 -16.38 4.66
C ALA A 124 17.99 -17.18 4.67
N LEU A 125 17.01 -16.78 3.85
CA LEU A 125 15.74 -17.49 3.77
C LEU A 125 15.91 -18.85 3.10
N ARG A 126 16.74 -18.92 2.05
CA ARG A 126 17.11 -20.19 1.42
C ARG A 126 17.76 -21.14 2.42
N PHE A 127 18.81 -20.69 3.13
CA PHE A 127 19.48 -21.52 4.14
C PHE A 127 18.51 -22.02 5.21
N HIS A 128 17.55 -21.19 5.60
CA HIS A 128 16.52 -21.61 6.55
C HIS A 128 15.65 -22.78 6.04
N TYR A 129 15.36 -22.86 4.74
CA TYR A 129 14.63 -24.00 4.17
C TYR A 129 15.53 -25.20 3.89
N GLU A 130 16.77 -24.98 3.49
CA GLU A 130 17.76 -26.06 3.31
C GLU A 130 18.04 -26.77 4.65
N ASP A 131 18.14 -26.01 5.75
CA ASP A 131 18.29 -26.56 7.11
C ASP A 131 17.06 -27.34 7.60
N GLN A 132 15.89 -27.15 6.97
CA GLN A 132 14.63 -27.82 7.33
C GLN A 132 14.27 -28.97 6.40
N ALA A 133 14.83 -29.01 5.19
CA ALA A 133 14.61 -30.08 4.24
C ALA A 133 15.31 -31.35 4.74
N ASP A 134 14.62 -32.48 4.67
CA ASP A 134 15.25 -33.77 4.91
C ASP A 134 16.18 -34.09 3.72
N ASP A 135 17.26 -34.86 3.94
CA ASP A 135 18.26 -35.21 2.90
C ASP A 135 17.65 -35.90 1.64
N ASP A 136 16.40 -36.36 1.72
CA ASP A 136 15.67 -37.04 0.65
C ASP A 136 14.84 -36.08 -0.24
N ASP A 137 14.73 -34.78 0.09
CA ASP A 137 13.96 -33.80 -0.69
C ASP A 137 14.82 -33.16 -1.80
N GLU A 138 14.67 -33.62 -3.06
CA GLU A 138 15.34 -33.04 -4.26
C GLU A 138 14.86 -31.63 -4.65
N VAL A 139 14.10 -30.95 -3.80
CA VAL A 139 13.50 -29.65 -4.12
C VAL A 139 14.39 -28.55 -3.56
N GLU A 140 15.17 -27.91 -4.43
CA GLU A 140 15.96 -26.73 -4.07
C GLU A 140 15.18 -25.44 -4.33
N MET A 141 15.33 -24.45 -3.43
CA MET A 141 14.78 -23.10 -3.61
C MET A 141 15.70 -22.25 -4.47
N THR A 142 15.15 -21.62 -5.51
CA THR A 142 15.93 -20.72 -6.37
C THR A 142 16.08 -19.34 -5.73
N PRO A 143 17.08 -18.51 -6.14
CA PRO A 143 17.22 -17.17 -5.59
C PRO A 143 16.03 -16.26 -5.92
N SER A 144 15.41 -16.43 -7.09
CA SER A 144 14.23 -15.63 -7.45
C SER A 144 13.02 -16.01 -6.59
N GLU A 145 12.84 -17.29 -6.28
CA GLU A 145 11.78 -17.79 -5.38
C GLU A 145 11.93 -17.25 -3.97
N ALA A 146 13.15 -17.30 -3.40
CA ALA A 146 13.43 -16.75 -2.07
C ALA A 146 13.09 -15.26 -1.98
N ILE A 147 13.51 -14.48 -2.99
CA ILE A 147 13.21 -13.04 -3.06
C ILE A 147 11.71 -12.78 -3.20
N LEU A 148 10.99 -13.58 -3.99
CA LEU A 148 9.56 -13.42 -4.18
C LEU A 148 8.77 -13.79 -2.92
N LEU A 149 9.19 -14.81 -2.18
CA LEU A 149 8.61 -15.15 -0.88
C LEU A 149 8.78 -14.02 0.12
N LEU A 150 9.99 -13.45 0.20
CA LEU A 150 10.22 -12.25 1.00
C LEU A 150 9.33 -11.10 0.53
N HIS A 151 9.23 -10.86 -0.78
CA HIS A 151 8.37 -9.81 -1.30
C HIS A 151 6.88 -10.02 -0.93
N MET A 152 6.39 -11.25 -0.99
CA MET A 152 5.02 -11.61 -0.58
C MET A 152 4.79 -11.43 0.93
N ALA A 153 5.83 -11.64 1.73
CA ALA A 153 5.85 -11.35 3.16
C ALA A 153 6.25 -9.89 3.46
N ASP A 154 6.26 -9.01 2.45
CA ASP A 154 6.61 -7.59 2.55
C ASP A 154 7.99 -7.33 3.18
N TRP A 155 8.93 -8.19 2.84
CA TRP A 155 10.28 -8.24 3.37
C TRP A 155 10.36 -8.52 4.88
N ASP A 156 9.30 -8.94 5.57
CA ASP A 156 9.43 -9.44 6.94
C ASP A 156 9.97 -10.87 6.91
N PHE A 157 11.25 -11.04 7.21
CA PHE A 157 11.90 -12.36 7.23
C PHE A 157 11.20 -13.32 8.20
N THR A 158 10.94 -12.86 9.42
CA THR A 158 10.23 -13.65 10.42
C THR A 158 8.80 -13.96 9.96
N GLY A 159 8.15 -13.00 9.32
CA GLY A 159 6.85 -13.17 8.69
C GLY A 159 6.86 -14.24 7.60
N ALA A 160 7.87 -14.25 6.74
CA ALA A 160 8.03 -15.22 5.65
C ALA A 160 8.16 -16.64 6.19
N CYS A 161 9.06 -16.88 7.15
CA CYS A 161 9.23 -18.19 7.79
C CYS A 161 7.94 -18.69 8.47
N LYS A 162 7.15 -17.79 9.06
CA LYS A 162 5.87 -18.15 9.72
C LYS A 162 4.74 -18.39 8.71
N GLN A 163 4.70 -17.63 7.62
CA GLN A 163 3.65 -17.71 6.61
C GLN A 163 3.82 -18.93 5.70
N PHE A 164 5.06 -19.32 5.43
CA PHE A 164 5.42 -20.41 4.52
C PHE A 164 6.20 -21.46 5.31
N SER A 165 5.49 -22.35 6.00
CA SER A 165 6.12 -23.31 6.90
C SER A 165 6.74 -24.53 6.21
N SER A 166 6.48 -24.74 4.92
CA SER A 166 7.07 -25.82 4.13
C SER A 166 7.55 -25.32 2.77
N LEU A 167 8.65 -25.87 2.29
CA LEU A 167 9.24 -25.49 1.00
C LEU A 167 8.29 -25.76 -0.20
N PRO A 168 7.59 -26.91 -0.30
CA PRO A 168 6.62 -27.13 -1.37
C PRO A 168 5.45 -26.15 -1.34
N ASP A 169 4.96 -25.75 -0.15
CA ASP A 169 3.91 -24.73 -0.03
C ASP A 169 4.41 -23.36 -0.48
N ALA A 170 5.65 -23.02 -0.11
CA ALA A 170 6.29 -21.78 -0.50
C ALA A 170 6.41 -21.67 -2.02
N ILE A 171 6.96 -22.70 -2.69
CA ILE A 171 7.12 -22.73 -4.15
C ILE A 171 5.75 -22.65 -4.85
N ARG A 172 4.75 -23.43 -4.40
CA ARG A 172 3.38 -23.35 -4.95
C ARG A 172 2.78 -21.96 -4.80
N SER A 173 3.05 -21.27 -3.69
CA SER A 173 2.61 -19.91 -3.47
C SER A 173 3.27 -18.92 -4.45
N VAL A 174 4.58 -19.04 -4.68
CA VAL A 174 5.29 -18.23 -5.68
C VAL A 174 4.71 -18.46 -7.08
N ALA A 175 4.59 -19.72 -7.49
CA ALA A 175 4.06 -20.09 -8.80
C ALA A 175 2.67 -19.48 -9.04
N LYS A 176 1.75 -19.66 -8.09
CA LYS A 176 0.39 -19.11 -8.14
C LYS A 176 0.34 -17.59 -8.36
N HIS A 177 1.28 -16.83 -7.79
CA HIS A 177 1.25 -15.36 -7.87
C HIS A 177 2.09 -14.81 -9.03
N PHE A 178 3.18 -15.48 -9.40
CA PHE A 178 4.21 -14.92 -10.29
C PHE A 178 4.43 -15.71 -11.59
N ASP A 179 3.80 -16.87 -11.83
CA ASP A 179 3.99 -17.62 -13.09
C ASP A 179 3.66 -16.78 -14.33
N ARG A 180 2.61 -15.96 -14.26
CA ARG A 180 2.25 -15.04 -15.36
C ARG A 180 3.30 -13.97 -15.63
N THR A 181 4.25 -13.75 -14.72
CA THR A 181 5.32 -12.78 -14.85
C THR A 181 6.63 -13.38 -15.40
N ARG A 182 6.69 -14.72 -15.54
CA ARG A 182 7.74 -15.46 -16.26
C ARG A 182 7.67 -15.26 -17.78
N SER A 183 6.47 -15.06 -18.32
CA SER A 183 6.26 -14.97 -19.78
C SER A 183 6.96 -13.74 -20.37
N ARG A 184 7.58 -13.87 -21.54
CA ARG A 184 8.22 -12.75 -22.25
C ARG A 184 7.15 -11.83 -22.82
N LEU A 185 7.28 -10.51 -22.63
CA LEU A 185 6.42 -9.52 -23.30
C LEU A 185 7.21 -8.83 -24.41
N PRO A 186 6.56 -8.54 -25.56
CA PRO A 186 7.21 -7.78 -26.62
C PRO A 186 7.61 -6.39 -26.11
N PRO A 187 8.77 -5.85 -26.53
CA PRO A 187 9.15 -4.48 -26.21
C PRO A 187 8.11 -3.52 -26.81
N GLN A 188 7.64 -2.56 -26.01
CA GLN A 188 6.66 -1.60 -26.46
C GLN A 188 7.31 -0.62 -27.43
N THR A 189 7.07 -0.80 -28.73
CA THR A 189 7.62 0.07 -29.78
C THR A 189 6.75 1.30 -30.03
N LEU A 190 5.47 1.28 -29.66
CA LEU A 190 4.50 2.34 -29.93
C LEU A 190 3.55 2.58 -28.74
N LYS A 191 3.06 3.82 -28.62
CA LYS A 191 1.98 4.15 -27.68
C LYS A 191 0.73 3.37 -28.08
N PRO A 192 0.02 2.73 -27.14
CA PRO A 192 -1.17 1.95 -27.48
C PRO A 192 -2.16 2.84 -28.22
N ARG A 193 -2.66 2.37 -29.37
CA ARG A 193 -3.76 3.07 -30.05
C ARG A 193 -5.01 2.95 -29.18
N ALA A 194 -5.74 4.06 -29.04
CA ALA A 194 -6.97 4.06 -28.25
C ALA A 194 -7.95 3.01 -28.80
N GLY A 195 -8.31 2.02 -27.97
CA GLY A 195 -9.20 0.92 -28.36
C GLY A 195 -8.52 -0.41 -28.69
N ASP A 196 -7.18 -0.49 -28.69
CA ASP A 196 -6.48 -1.77 -28.78
C ASP A 196 -6.35 -2.41 -27.39
N GLU A 197 -7.30 -3.30 -27.07
CA GLU A 197 -7.33 -4.00 -25.79
C GLU A 197 -6.07 -4.83 -25.53
N THR A 198 -5.39 -5.30 -26.59
CA THR A 198 -4.20 -6.14 -26.46
C THR A 198 -2.97 -5.31 -26.07
N GLU A 199 -2.75 -4.17 -26.73
CA GLU A 199 -1.67 -3.24 -26.39
C GLU A 199 -1.88 -2.62 -24.99
N GLU A 200 -3.13 -2.31 -24.63
CA GLU A 200 -3.47 -1.83 -23.29
C GLU A 200 -3.22 -2.88 -22.20
N ARG A 201 -3.55 -4.15 -22.47
CA ARG A 201 -3.26 -5.26 -21.54
C ARG A 201 -1.76 -5.47 -21.37
N GLN A 202 -0.99 -5.47 -22.46
CA GLN A 202 0.47 -5.60 -22.40
C GLN A 202 1.10 -4.46 -21.61
N LEU A 203 0.67 -3.21 -21.83
CA LEU A 203 1.16 -2.07 -21.05
C LEU A 203 0.83 -2.20 -19.57
N ARG A 204 -0.37 -2.69 -19.24
CA ARG A 204 -0.75 -2.97 -17.85
C ARG A 204 0.18 -4.02 -17.23
N GLU A 205 0.45 -5.12 -17.94
CA GLU A 205 1.37 -6.17 -17.45
C GLU A 205 2.82 -5.65 -17.30
N GLN A 206 3.28 -4.79 -18.20
CA GLN A 206 4.58 -4.12 -18.08
C GLN A 206 4.64 -3.20 -16.84
N ASP A 207 3.62 -2.36 -16.64
CA ASP A 207 3.53 -1.46 -15.48
C ASP A 207 3.52 -2.24 -14.15
N GLU A 208 2.80 -3.37 -14.12
CA GLU A 208 2.76 -4.27 -12.97
C GLU A 208 4.15 -4.82 -12.64
N ARG A 209 4.85 -5.35 -13.64
CA ARG A 209 6.18 -5.94 -13.48
C ARG A 209 7.21 -4.89 -13.06
N LEU A 210 7.13 -3.67 -13.60
CA LEU A 210 7.97 -2.56 -13.18
C LEU A 210 7.69 -2.16 -11.73
N ALA A 211 6.42 -1.99 -11.35
CA ALA A 211 6.06 -1.66 -9.96
C ALA A 211 6.55 -2.73 -8.98
N THR A 212 6.38 -4.00 -9.33
CA THR A 212 6.84 -5.14 -8.54
C THR A 212 8.35 -5.13 -8.42
N PHE A 213 9.08 -4.96 -9.53
CA PHE A 213 10.55 -4.94 -9.52
C PHE A 213 11.12 -3.75 -8.72
N ILE A 214 10.46 -2.59 -8.75
CA ILE A 214 10.81 -1.45 -7.90
C ILE A 214 10.62 -1.76 -6.41
N ASN A 215 9.53 -2.46 -6.06
CA ASN A 215 9.28 -2.89 -4.69
C ASN A 215 10.24 -3.99 -4.23
N ILE A 216 10.73 -4.83 -5.15
CA ILE A 216 11.70 -5.90 -4.87
C ILE A 216 13.10 -5.34 -4.68
N THR A 217 13.56 -4.47 -5.57
CA THR A 217 14.92 -3.92 -5.46
C THR A 217 15.03 -2.84 -4.39
N GLY A 218 13.93 -2.14 -4.08
CA GLY A 218 13.95 -1.03 -3.14
C GLY A 218 14.68 0.21 -3.65
N ARG A 219 15.09 0.19 -4.92
CA ARG A 219 15.91 1.23 -5.54
C ARG A 219 15.12 2.52 -5.73
N SER A 220 15.84 3.65 -5.68
CA SER A 220 15.33 5.00 -5.92
C SER A 220 15.17 5.35 -7.41
N ASP A 221 15.92 4.67 -8.28
CA ASP A 221 15.94 4.92 -9.72
C ASP A 221 15.03 3.94 -10.48
N TRP A 222 13.79 4.36 -10.72
CA TRP A 222 12.82 3.57 -11.48
C TRP A 222 13.19 3.41 -12.96
N PHE A 223 13.96 4.34 -13.54
CA PHE A 223 14.26 4.35 -14.97
C PHE A 223 15.29 3.29 -15.32
N SER A 224 16.34 3.15 -14.50
CA SER A 224 17.32 2.06 -14.66
C SER A 224 16.65 0.70 -14.56
N LEU A 225 15.72 0.53 -13.61
CA LEU A 225 14.94 -0.70 -13.44
C LEU A 225 14.07 -1.01 -14.66
N LYS A 226 13.45 0.02 -15.25
CA LYS A 226 12.70 -0.13 -16.50
C LYS A 226 13.57 -0.61 -17.64
N VAL A 227 14.71 0.03 -17.89
CA VAL A 227 15.64 -0.36 -18.96
C VAL A 227 16.15 -1.79 -18.73
N PHE A 228 16.42 -2.17 -17.48
CA PHE A 228 16.86 -3.50 -17.11
C PHE A 228 15.80 -4.58 -17.39
N LEU A 229 14.52 -4.27 -17.16
CA LEU A 229 13.39 -5.12 -17.54
C LEU A 229 13.22 -5.20 -19.06
N GLU A 230 13.34 -4.08 -19.79
CA GLU A 230 13.24 -4.06 -21.25
C GLU A 230 14.28 -4.96 -21.92
N GLN A 231 15.53 -4.94 -21.42
CA GLN A 231 16.61 -5.83 -21.89
C GLN A 231 16.28 -7.32 -21.73
N ARG A 232 15.44 -7.65 -20.75
CA ARG A 232 14.98 -9.03 -20.45
C ARG A 232 13.59 -9.32 -21.00
N ARG A 233 13.13 -8.52 -21.97
CA ARG A 233 11.80 -8.67 -22.58
C ARG A 233 10.70 -8.70 -21.52
N TRP A 234 10.86 -7.87 -20.49
CA TRP A 234 9.96 -7.76 -19.35
C TRP A 234 9.76 -9.04 -18.54
N ASN A 235 10.54 -10.11 -18.72
CA ASN A 235 10.48 -11.27 -17.84
C ASN A 235 10.96 -10.86 -16.44
N LEU A 236 10.02 -10.83 -15.48
CA LEU A 236 10.30 -10.36 -14.12
C LEU A 236 11.21 -11.32 -13.37
N ILE A 237 11.00 -12.63 -13.52
CA ILE A 237 11.78 -13.66 -12.83
C ILE A 237 13.24 -13.61 -13.29
N ALA A 238 13.47 -13.60 -14.60
CA ALA A 238 14.82 -13.46 -15.16
C ALA A 238 15.48 -12.12 -14.78
N ALA A 239 14.70 -11.06 -14.55
CA ALA A 239 15.22 -9.80 -14.04
C ALA A 239 15.61 -9.88 -12.57
N ILE A 240 14.82 -10.56 -11.73
CA ILE A 240 15.16 -10.78 -10.32
C ILE A 240 16.43 -11.63 -10.22
N GLU A 241 16.51 -12.75 -10.93
CA GLU A 241 17.69 -13.63 -10.93
C GLU A 241 18.96 -12.88 -11.34
N ALA A 242 18.88 -12.09 -12.42
CA ALA A 242 20.02 -11.31 -12.86
C ALA A 242 20.36 -10.15 -11.92
N TRP A 243 19.36 -9.48 -11.34
CA TRP A 243 19.61 -8.46 -10.31
C TRP A 243 20.28 -9.07 -9.08
N PHE A 244 19.86 -10.26 -8.69
CA PHE A 244 20.43 -11.00 -7.60
C PHE A 244 21.92 -11.29 -7.85
N ARG A 245 22.27 -11.79 -9.04
CA ARG A 245 23.66 -12.14 -9.39
C ARG A 245 24.57 -10.94 -9.69
N SER A 246 24.07 -9.95 -10.45
CA SER A 246 24.91 -8.90 -11.03
C SER A 246 24.54 -7.48 -10.62
N GLY A 247 23.48 -7.30 -9.83
CA GLY A 247 22.89 -5.98 -9.57
C GLY A 247 22.25 -5.36 -10.80
N VAL A 248 21.76 -4.12 -10.65
CA VAL A 248 21.26 -3.32 -11.77
C VAL A 248 22.19 -2.13 -12.02
N PRO A 249 22.85 -2.02 -13.18
CA PRO A 249 23.68 -0.85 -13.48
C PRO A 249 22.82 0.42 -13.61
N PRO A 250 23.27 1.58 -13.10
CA PRO A 250 22.58 2.85 -13.30
C PRO A 250 22.65 3.26 -14.78
N VAL A 251 21.52 3.66 -15.34
CA VAL A 251 21.39 4.12 -16.72
C VAL A 251 21.31 5.64 -16.73
N LEU A 252 22.42 6.28 -17.09
CA LEU A 252 22.46 7.71 -17.33
C LEU A 252 21.70 8.02 -18.63
N SER A 253 20.53 8.64 -18.53
CA SER A 253 19.78 9.07 -19.70
C SER A 253 20.62 10.05 -20.53
N ARG A 254 20.78 9.77 -21.83
CA ARG A 254 21.53 10.64 -22.77
C ARG A 254 20.90 12.03 -22.95
N ARG A 255 19.70 12.27 -22.41
CA ARG A 255 18.98 13.54 -22.54
C ARG A 255 19.35 14.44 -21.36
N LYS A 256 20.04 15.55 -21.64
CA LYS A 256 20.50 16.58 -20.68
C LYS A 256 19.43 17.15 -19.72
N ASN A 257 18.15 16.88 -19.93
CA ASN A 257 17.02 17.38 -19.14
C ASN A 257 16.16 16.28 -18.52
N VAL A 258 16.57 15.01 -18.58
CA VAL A 258 15.90 13.99 -17.76
C VAL A 258 16.46 14.15 -16.36
N LEU A 259 15.77 14.97 -15.57
CA LEU A 259 15.79 14.81 -14.12
C LEU A 259 15.64 13.30 -13.90
N TYR A 260 16.63 12.68 -13.25
CA TYR A 260 16.38 11.41 -12.59
C TYR A 260 15.24 11.74 -11.63
N ASP A 261 14.01 11.43 -12.02
CA ASP A 261 12.87 11.54 -11.13
C ASP A 261 13.06 10.44 -10.10
N LEU A 262 13.98 10.72 -9.19
CA LEU A 262 14.37 9.90 -8.08
C LEU A 262 13.15 9.79 -7.17
N ARG A 263 12.95 8.59 -6.65
CA ARG A 263 11.89 8.34 -5.68
C ARG A 263 12.07 9.19 -4.42
N TYR A 264 11.01 9.32 -3.65
CA TYR A 264 11.07 9.98 -2.37
C TYR A 264 11.27 8.95 -1.25
N ASP A 265 12.06 9.29 -0.25
CA ASP A 265 12.21 8.50 0.96
C ASP A 265 10.99 8.65 1.88
N TYR A 266 10.98 7.91 2.99
CA TYR A 266 9.94 7.97 4.01
C TYR A 266 9.86 9.32 4.76
N ASN A 267 10.88 10.17 4.60
CA ASN A 267 10.91 11.55 5.08
C ASN A 267 10.57 12.56 3.98
N MET A 268 10.07 12.10 2.83
CA MET A 268 9.69 12.90 1.67
C MET A 268 10.86 13.66 1.01
N LYS A 269 12.10 13.28 1.30
CA LYS A 269 13.31 13.76 0.64
C LYS A 269 13.54 12.96 -0.63
N THR A 270 14.07 13.61 -1.66
CA THR A 270 14.48 12.91 -2.87
C THR A 270 15.62 11.95 -2.51
N LEU A 271 15.46 10.66 -2.79
CA LEU A 271 16.53 9.68 -2.60
C LEU A 271 17.67 9.98 -3.58
N PRO A 272 18.94 9.83 -3.19
CA PRO A 272 20.05 9.99 -4.11
C PRO A 272 20.00 8.93 -5.21
N ALA A 273 20.62 9.25 -6.35
CA ALA A 273 20.90 8.25 -7.37
C ALA A 273 21.87 7.20 -6.78
N PRO A 274 21.70 5.92 -7.13
CA PRO A 274 22.63 4.87 -6.71
C PRO A 274 24.05 5.23 -7.20
N SER A 275 25.02 5.11 -6.31
CA SER A 275 26.44 5.28 -6.64
C SER A 275 26.93 4.12 -7.50
N ASP A 276 28.05 4.30 -8.21
CA ASP A 276 28.66 3.22 -8.99
C ASP A 276 29.10 2.03 -8.10
N GLN A 277 29.29 2.25 -6.80
CA GLN A 277 29.63 1.21 -5.83
C GLN A 277 28.38 0.49 -5.28
N ASP A 278 27.19 1.08 -5.41
CA ASP A 278 25.95 0.54 -4.84
C ASP A 278 25.36 -0.58 -5.69
N TRP A 279 25.81 -0.75 -6.94
CA TRP A 279 25.28 -1.77 -7.85
C TRP A 279 26.22 -2.94 -8.11
N GLU A 280 27.52 -2.81 -7.79
CA GLU A 280 28.42 -3.94 -7.84
C GLU A 280 27.99 -4.94 -6.74
N PRO A 281 27.75 -6.23 -7.09
CA PRO A 281 27.57 -7.24 -6.05
C PRO A 281 28.82 -7.18 -5.17
N GLN A 282 28.63 -7.02 -3.85
CA GLN A 282 29.76 -7.13 -2.93
C GLN A 282 30.35 -8.51 -3.17
N ALA A 283 31.60 -8.56 -3.64
CA ALA A 283 32.21 -9.80 -4.05
C ALA A 283 32.28 -10.71 -2.83
N ASP A 284 31.31 -11.61 -2.72
CA ASP A 284 31.38 -12.71 -1.79
C ASP A 284 32.67 -13.42 -2.15
N GLY A 285 33.55 -13.50 -1.17
CA GLY A 285 34.91 -13.97 -1.31
C GLY A 285 35.03 -15.46 -1.61
N ASN A 286 34.06 -16.09 -2.28
CA ASN A 286 34.08 -17.41 -2.88
C ASN A 286 33.07 -17.42 -4.04
N GLY A 287 33.54 -17.15 -5.26
CA GLY A 287 32.75 -17.22 -6.48
C GLY A 287 32.45 -18.66 -6.90
N GLU A 288 31.64 -19.39 -6.13
CA GLU A 288 31.17 -20.73 -6.51
C GLU A 288 29.65 -20.70 -6.76
N ASP A 289 29.27 -20.65 -8.04
CA ASP A 289 28.42 -21.58 -8.81
C ASP A 289 27.48 -22.58 -8.07
N GLY A 290 27.01 -22.31 -6.85
CA GLY A 290 26.12 -23.18 -6.06
C GLY A 290 24.63 -22.82 -6.12
N TRP A 291 24.21 -22.06 -7.13
CA TRP A 291 22.80 -21.71 -7.32
C TRP A 291 22.20 -22.58 -8.40
N ALA A 292 21.16 -23.34 -8.06
CA ALA A 292 20.27 -23.88 -9.08
C ALA A 292 19.82 -22.73 -10.00
N LEU A 293 20.03 -22.91 -11.30
CA LEU A 293 19.40 -22.07 -12.31
C LEU A 293 17.90 -22.15 -12.10
N ASP A 294 17.20 -21.02 -12.26
CA ASP A 294 15.75 -20.99 -12.12
C ASP A 294 15.16 -22.11 -12.98
N ARG A 295 14.49 -23.07 -12.32
CA ARG A 295 13.63 -24.08 -12.94
C ARG A 295 12.70 -23.28 -13.86
N ASP A 296 12.89 -23.39 -15.17
CA ASP A 296 12.07 -22.81 -16.23
C ASP A 296 12.51 -21.49 -16.90
N THR A 297 13.77 -21.03 -16.78
CA THR A 297 14.22 -19.89 -17.62
C THR A 297 14.19 -20.17 -19.14
N ASP A 298 14.11 -21.44 -19.53
CA ASP A 298 13.96 -21.94 -20.91
C ASP A 298 12.69 -22.76 -21.18
N VAL A 299 11.63 -22.64 -20.36
CA VAL A 299 10.33 -23.22 -20.75
C VAL A 299 9.74 -22.37 -21.88
N GLU A 300 9.99 -22.82 -23.11
CA GLU A 300 9.05 -22.64 -24.20
C GLU A 300 7.67 -22.98 -23.64
N VAL A 301 6.81 -21.95 -23.62
CA VAL A 301 5.41 -22.03 -23.21
C VAL A 301 4.89 -23.39 -23.67
N LEU A 302 4.61 -24.28 -22.72
CA LEU A 302 3.92 -25.52 -23.00
C LEU A 302 2.55 -25.10 -23.53
N GLU A 303 2.47 -24.93 -24.85
CA GLU A 303 1.21 -24.79 -25.55
C GLU A 303 0.44 -26.02 -25.13
N THR A 304 -0.65 -25.80 -24.41
CA THR A 304 -1.66 -26.81 -24.13
C THR A 304 -2.23 -27.24 -25.48
N SER A 305 -1.51 -28.14 -26.14
CA SER A 305 -1.92 -28.88 -27.31
C SER A 305 -3.01 -29.82 -26.83
N SER A 306 -4.24 -29.34 -26.98
CA SER A 306 -5.39 -30.22 -27.11
C SER A 306 -5.18 -31.06 -28.37
N SER A 307 -4.49 -32.20 -28.23
CA SER A 307 -4.56 -33.27 -29.22
C SER A 307 -5.59 -34.27 -28.72
N ASP A 308 -6.75 -34.12 -29.33
CA ASP A 308 -7.69 -35.18 -29.65
C ASP A 308 -6.98 -36.29 -30.46
N ASP A 309 -7.63 -37.45 -30.51
CA ASP A 309 -7.34 -38.70 -31.24
C ASP A 309 -6.36 -39.71 -30.61
N GLY A 310 -6.90 -40.88 -30.24
CA GLY A 310 -6.18 -42.15 -30.41
C GLY A 310 -6.41 -43.28 -29.40
N ASP A 311 -7.64 -43.77 -29.33
CA ASP A 311 -8.08 -45.14 -29.03
C ASP A 311 -6.98 -46.25 -28.94
N GLU A 312 -6.96 -47.03 -27.84
CA GLU A 312 -7.07 -48.50 -27.88
C GLU A 312 -7.09 -49.13 -26.46
N THR A 313 -8.28 -49.64 -26.10
CA THR A 313 -8.57 -50.90 -25.38
C THR A 313 -7.78 -51.31 -24.12
N SER A 314 -8.48 -51.42 -22.98
CA SER A 314 -8.49 -52.66 -22.18
C SER A 314 -9.58 -52.60 -21.10
N ASP A 315 -10.47 -53.58 -21.16
CA ASP A 315 -11.60 -53.82 -20.27
C ASP A 315 -11.21 -54.01 -18.81
N ASN A 316 -11.96 -53.41 -17.88
CA ASN A 316 -12.38 -54.10 -16.66
C ASN A 316 -13.64 -53.47 -16.06
N GLU A 317 -14.70 -54.26 -15.96
CA GLU A 317 -16.01 -53.93 -15.39
C GLU A 317 -16.00 -54.01 -13.84
N SER A 318 -16.54 -53.00 -13.15
CA SER A 318 -17.48 -53.12 -12.01
C SER A 318 -17.83 -51.72 -11.49
N ASP A 319 -18.96 -51.11 -11.82
CA ASP A 319 -20.32 -51.26 -11.25
C ASP A 319 -20.59 -50.38 -9.99
N THR A 320 -21.51 -49.43 -10.21
CA THR A 320 -22.46 -48.70 -9.32
C THR A 320 -22.00 -47.65 -8.28
N GLU A 321 -22.28 -46.36 -8.55
CA GLU A 321 -23.30 -45.47 -7.89
C GLU A 321 -23.10 -43.99 -8.33
N PRO A 322 -24.15 -43.13 -8.34
CA PRO A 322 -24.11 -41.82 -9.00
C PRO A 322 -23.94 -40.66 -8.00
N GLU A 323 -22.82 -39.94 -8.07
CA GLU A 323 -22.66 -38.67 -7.36
C GLU A 323 -22.59 -37.48 -8.33
N THR A 324 -23.48 -36.55 -8.04
CA THR A 324 -23.71 -35.23 -8.62
C THR A 324 -22.45 -34.41 -8.92
N ASP A 325 -22.24 -34.11 -10.20
CA ASP A 325 -21.35 -33.06 -10.69
C ASP A 325 -21.74 -31.69 -10.12
N SER A 326 -21.03 -31.27 -9.09
CA SER A 326 -20.96 -29.87 -8.68
C SER A 326 -19.72 -29.24 -9.30
N GLU A 327 -19.85 -28.68 -10.51
CA GLU A 327 -18.86 -27.75 -11.03
C GLU A 327 -18.67 -26.57 -10.05
N PRO A 328 -17.43 -26.18 -9.69
CA PRO A 328 -17.20 -24.97 -8.93
C PRO A 328 -17.57 -23.74 -9.77
N PRO A 329 -18.31 -22.76 -9.22
CA PRO A 329 -18.76 -21.62 -10.00
C PRO A 329 -17.57 -20.76 -10.45
N LYS A 330 -17.38 -20.70 -11.78
CA LYS A 330 -16.52 -19.73 -12.47
C LYS A 330 -16.83 -18.34 -11.92
N SER A 331 -15.84 -17.72 -11.27
CA SER A 331 -15.92 -16.36 -10.76
C SER A 331 -16.34 -15.41 -11.88
N SER A 332 -17.59 -14.99 -11.87
CA SER A 332 -18.12 -14.02 -12.80
C SER A 332 -17.41 -12.69 -12.57
N VAL A 333 -16.47 -12.36 -13.45
CA VAL A 333 -15.94 -11.01 -13.64
C VAL A 333 -17.15 -10.11 -13.85
N ALA A 334 -17.46 -9.33 -12.81
CA ALA A 334 -18.54 -8.35 -12.87
C ALA A 334 -18.24 -7.41 -14.04
N LYS A 335 -19.06 -7.49 -15.09
CA LYS A 335 -19.03 -6.56 -16.23
C LYS A 335 -19.09 -5.13 -15.67
N THR A 336 -17.94 -4.48 -15.66
CA THR A 336 -17.78 -3.07 -15.31
C THR A 336 -18.64 -2.26 -16.28
N GLN A 337 -19.61 -1.52 -15.75
CA GLN A 337 -20.43 -0.58 -16.50
C GLN A 337 -19.53 0.29 -17.40
N LYS A 338 -19.79 0.26 -18.71
CA LYS A 338 -19.25 1.21 -19.69
C LYS A 338 -19.52 2.63 -19.20
N SER A 339 -18.50 3.30 -18.67
CA SER A 339 -18.58 4.69 -18.25
C SER A 339 -18.41 5.62 -19.45
N THR A 340 -19.36 6.53 -19.62
CA THR A 340 -19.40 7.60 -20.63
C THR A 340 -18.13 8.47 -20.66
N ALA A 341 -17.71 8.85 -21.86
CA ALA A 341 -16.34 9.15 -22.30
C ALA A 341 -15.83 10.61 -22.12
N THR A 342 -16.23 11.36 -21.08
CA THR A 342 -15.90 12.80 -21.01
C THR A 342 -15.21 13.28 -19.73
N SER A 343 -14.67 12.39 -18.90
CA SER A 343 -13.77 12.79 -17.82
C SER A 343 -12.35 12.38 -18.18
N THR A 344 -11.41 13.33 -18.07
CA THR A 344 -9.95 13.18 -18.03
C THR A 344 -9.52 12.19 -16.94
N ARG A 345 -9.92 10.92 -17.07
CA ARG A 345 -9.63 9.88 -16.09
C ARG A 345 -8.13 9.59 -16.13
N ARG A 346 -7.50 9.74 -14.97
CA ARG A 346 -6.12 9.30 -14.75
C ARG A 346 -5.97 7.85 -15.22
N PRO A 347 -4.88 7.51 -15.91
CA PRO A 347 -4.64 6.15 -16.35
C PRO A 347 -4.56 5.20 -15.16
N GLU A 348 -4.95 3.95 -15.40
CA GLU A 348 -4.74 2.87 -14.43
C GLU A 348 -3.26 2.74 -14.12
N GLY A 349 -2.94 2.41 -12.88
CA GLY A 349 -1.57 2.18 -12.46
C GLY A 349 -1.48 1.21 -11.31
N PHE A 350 -0.24 0.84 -11.01
CA PHE A 350 0.13 -0.07 -9.93
C PHE A 350 0.79 0.73 -8.83
N ALA A 351 0.17 0.71 -7.63
CA ALA A 351 0.73 1.40 -6.48
C ALA A 351 2.07 0.75 -6.10
N LEU A 352 3.09 1.58 -5.89
CA LEU A 352 4.25 1.13 -5.14
C LEU A 352 3.82 1.08 -3.68
N HIS A 353 4.25 0.06 -2.94
CA HIS A 353 3.85 -0.11 -1.53
C HIS A 353 2.33 -0.18 -1.34
N PRO A 354 1.68 -1.27 -1.77
CA PRO A 354 0.24 -1.42 -1.62
C PRO A 354 -0.14 -1.14 -0.16
N MET A 355 -1.10 -0.20 0.02
CA MET A 355 -1.34 0.43 1.32
C MET A 355 -1.60 -0.58 2.43
N LYS A 356 -0.65 -0.68 3.37
CA LYS A 356 -0.85 -1.39 4.63
C LYS A 356 -1.56 -0.51 5.64
N GLY A 357 -2.84 -0.81 5.82
CA GLY A 357 -3.69 -0.21 6.84
C GLY A 357 -3.93 1.31 6.72
N THR A 358 -4.81 1.81 7.58
CA THR A 358 -5.10 3.24 7.71
C THR A 358 -4.11 3.90 8.67
N ALA A 359 -3.79 5.19 8.45
CA ALA A 359 -3.11 5.99 9.46
C ALA A 359 -3.94 5.95 10.76
N LYS A 360 -3.25 5.83 11.90
CA LYS A 360 -3.86 5.71 13.23
C LYS A 360 -3.40 6.85 14.13
N PRO A 361 -4.24 7.31 15.07
CA PRO A 361 -3.83 8.29 16.07
C PRO A 361 -2.60 7.85 16.85
N GLY A 362 -1.69 8.79 17.13
CA GLY A 362 -0.46 8.56 17.90
C GLY A 362 0.63 7.76 17.19
N LEU A 363 0.37 7.28 15.96
CA LEU A 363 1.35 6.52 15.16
C LEU A 363 1.81 7.35 13.97
N ARG A 364 2.84 8.16 14.21
CA ARG A 364 3.46 9.01 13.18
C ARG A 364 4.11 8.16 12.09
N SER A 365 3.83 8.53 10.84
CA SER A 365 4.20 7.71 9.69
C SER A 365 4.27 8.59 8.43
N ASP A 366 5.32 9.41 8.32
CA ASP A 366 5.42 10.48 7.32
C ASP A 366 5.31 9.98 5.86
N TRP A 367 5.72 8.74 5.58
CA TRP A 367 5.55 8.12 4.25
C TRP A 367 4.08 8.08 3.78
N ARG A 368 3.11 8.07 4.71
CA ARG A 368 1.66 8.03 4.39
C ARG A 368 1.18 9.30 3.70
N PHE A 369 1.98 10.36 3.75
CA PHE A 369 1.76 11.58 2.97
C PHE A 369 2.11 11.42 1.48
N LEU A 370 2.71 10.30 1.09
CA LEU A 370 3.05 9.97 -0.28
C LEU A 370 2.18 8.83 -0.80
N HIS A 371 1.80 8.93 -2.07
CA HIS A 371 1.22 7.83 -2.83
C HIS A 371 2.02 7.70 -4.13
N GLU A 372 2.89 6.70 -4.17
CA GLU A 372 3.74 6.37 -5.31
C GLU A 372 3.06 5.31 -6.18
N TYR A 373 3.18 5.41 -7.51
CA TYR A 373 2.64 4.41 -8.44
C TYR A 373 3.32 4.43 -9.81
N ILE A 374 3.24 3.32 -10.54
CA ILE A 374 3.62 3.22 -11.95
C ILE A 374 2.37 3.28 -12.81
N SER A 375 2.40 4.09 -13.87
CA SER A 375 1.34 4.14 -14.87
C SER A 375 1.88 4.59 -16.22
N ARG A 376 1.54 3.85 -17.28
CA ARG A 376 1.97 4.07 -18.67
C ARG A 376 3.50 4.14 -18.80
N GLY A 377 4.20 3.21 -18.16
CA GLY A 377 5.64 3.05 -18.19
C GLY A 377 6.41 4.20 -17.54
N ARG A 378 5.77 4.91 -16.59
CA ARG A 378 6.31 6.06 -15.86
C ARG A 378 5.98 6.00 -14.38
N TYR A 379 6.90 6.52 -13.58
CA TYR A 379 6.70 6.75 -12.15
C TYR A 379 5.92 8.03 -11.87
N TRP A 380 5.05 7.96 -10.87
CA TRP A 380 4.22 9.06 -10.41
C TRP A 380 4.20 9.10 -8.88
N ALA A 381 4.19 10.30 -8.32
CA ALA A 381 4.13 10.53 -6.89
C ALA A 381 3.08 11.60 -6.58
N ASN A 382 1.99 11.19 -5.91
CA ASN A 382 0.99 12.11 -5.39
C ASN A 382 1.30 12.40 -3.93
N ARG A 383 1.49 13.67 -3.60
CA ARG A 383 1.68 14.11 -2.22
C ARG A 383 0.34 14.51 -1.61
N PHE A 384 0.17 14.30 -0.31
CA PHE A 384 -0.93 14.90 0.43
C PHE A 384 -0.69 16.40 0.45
N LYS A 385 -1.64 17.15 -0.09
CA LYS A 385 -1.49 18.58 -0.42
C LYS A 385 -2.68 19.35 0.14
N ALA A 386 -2.94 19.22 1.44
CA ALA A 386 -3.88 20.10 2.14
C ALA A 386 -3.15 21.39 2.56
N TYR A 387 -2.53 22.04 1.58
CA TYR A 387 -1.59 23.17 1.76
C TYR A 387 -2.21 24.39 2.42
N GLU A 388 -3.52 24.52 2.39
CA GLU A 388 -4.24 25.62 3.03
C GLU A 388 -4.35 25.43 4.54
N LYS A 389 -4.35 24.18 5.01
CA LYS A 389 -4.61 23.83 6.42
C LYS A 389 -3.37 23.40 7.18
N PHE A 390 -2.41 22.75 6.51
CA PHE A 390 -1.26 22.15 7.19
C PHE A 390 0.09 22.77 6.82
N GLU A 391 0.90 23.04 7.84
CA GLU A 391 2.33 23.31 7.69
C GLU A 391 3.08 21.97 7.60
N TRP A 392 3.96 21.87 6.61
CA TRP A 392 4.74 20.68 6.34
C TRP A 392 6.14 20.85 6.93
N PRO A 393 6.77 19.78 7.45
CA PRO A 393 8.20 19.79 7.76
C PRO A 393 8.98 20.26 6.52
N ALA A 394 9.95 21.17 6.68
CA ALA A 394 10.69 21.73 5.56
C ALA A 394 11.45 20.63 4.79
N LEU A 395 11.07 20.38 3.54
CA LEU A 395 11.62 19.29 2.71
C LEU A 395 12.71 19.81 1.76
N GLY A 396 13.89 20.11 2.29
CA GLY A 396 15.07 20.36 1.49
C GLY A 396 14.93 21.49 0.44
N THR A 397 15.96 21.63 -0.38
CA THR A 397 16.29 22.85 -1.13
C THR A 397 15.45 23.13 -2.40
N HIS A 398 14.54 22.24 -2.81
CA HIS A 398 13.84 22.38 -4.10
C HIS A 398 12.46 23.05 -4.03
N ASP A 399 11.97 23.43 -2.84
CA ASP A 399 10.73 24.20 -2.73
C ASP A 399 11.00 25.70 -2.94
N HIS A 400 11.42 26.05 -4.17
CA HIS A 400 11.72 27.43 -4.58
C HIS A 400 10.47 28.31 -4.69
N HIS A 401 9.27 27.75 -4.52
CA HIS A 401 8.02 28.48 -4.40
C HIS A 401 7.61 28.56 -2.93
N ARG A 402 8.46 29.21 -2.11
CA ARG A 402 8.05 29.75 -0.81
C ARG A 402 6.90 30.74 -1.02
N ARG A 403 5.67 30.25 -1.11
CA ARG A 403 4.50 31.05 -0.71
C ARG A 403 4.76 31.44 0.74
N LYS A 404 4.68 32.74 1.04
CA LYS A 404 4.87 33.24 2.41
C LYS A 404 4.03 32.37 3.36
N PRO A 405 4.57 31.93 4.51
CA PRO A 405 3.77 31.18 5.47
C PRO A 405 2.53 32.02 5.79
N SER A 406 1.37 31.57 5.34
CA SER A 406 0.11 32.17 5.77
C SER A 406 -0.03 31.84 7.25
N GLN A 407 -0.32 32.84 8.08
CA GLN A 407 -0.45 32.73 9.55
C GLN A 407 -1.48 31.68 10.03
N THR A 408 -2.20 31.03 9.12
CA THR A 408 -3.32 30.11 9.37
C THR A 408 -2.95 28.62 9.29
N ARG A 409 -1.72 28.25 8.93
CA ARG A 409 -1.35 26.83 8.76
C ARG A 409 -0.95 26.21 10.09
N VAL A 410 -1.53 25.06 10.41
CA VAL A 410 -1.28 24.30 11.65
C VAL A 410 -0.39 23.09 11.32
N PRO A 411 0.58 22.70 12.15
CA PRO A 411 1.30 21.44 11.94
C PRO A 411 0.33 20.24 11.91
N PHE A 412 0.62 19.23 11.09
CA PHE A 412 -0.18 18.01 11.07
C PHE A 412 -0.03 17.25 12.40
N ASP A 413 -1.06 17.34 13.24
CA ASP A 413 -1.13 16.57 14.49
C ASP A 413 -1.57 15.11 14.23
N TRP A 414 -0.68 14.16 14.56
CA TRP A 414 -0.93 12.73 14.47
C TRP A 414 -1.84 12.19 15.59
N ASN A 415 -2.10 12.97 16.64
CA ASN A 415 -3.07 12.64 17.69
C ASN A 415 -4.48 13.15 17.35
N ASN A 416 -4.59 14.09 16.41
CA ASN A 416 -5.89 14.61 15.98
C ASN A 416 -6.55 13.67 14.97
N GLN A 417 -7.68 13.08 15.38
CA GLN A 417 -8.46 12.16 14.56
C GLN A 417 -8.96 12.79 13.25
N GLU A 418 -9.25 14.09 13.22
CA GLU A 418 -9.71 14.80 12.02
C GLU A 418 -8.59 14.90 10.96
N HIS A 419 -7.37 15.23 11.40
CA HIS A 419 -6.20 15.27 10.52
C HIS A 419 -5.93 13.89 9.91
N ILE A 420 -5.97 12.85 10.75
CA ILE A 420 -5.83 11.45 10.32
C ILE A 420 -6.94 11.04 9.35
N HIS A 421 -8.18 11.49 9.56
CA HIS A 421 -9.28 11.26 8.62
C HIS A 421 -9.03 11.91 7.26
N LEU A 422 -8.52 13.15 7.21
CA LEU A 422 -8.17 13.82 5.96
C LEU A 422 -7.07 13.05 5.21
N LEU A 423 -6.02 12.62 5.91
CA LEU A 423 -4.93 11.83 5.32
C LEU A 423 -5.45 10.50 4.76
N ASN A 424 -6.24 9.76 5.54
CA ASN A 424 -6.83 8.50 5.10
C ASN A 424 -7.80 8.67 3.93
N ASN A 425 -8.54 9.79 3.89
CA ASN A 425 -9.40 10.13 2.75
C ASN A 425 -8.58 10.40 1.48
N PHE A 426 -7.51 11.19 1.56
CA PHE A 426 -6.58 11.42 0.46
C PHE A 426 -5.99 10.11 -0.06
N ARG A 427 -5.47 9.27 0.85
CA ARG A 427 -4.87 7.98 0.51
C ARG A 427 -5.87 7.07 -0.20
N ARG A 428 -7.07 6.93 0.36
CA ARG A 428 -8.16 6.16 -0.26
C ARG A 428 -8.51 6.68 -1.65
N GLN A 429 -8.66 8.00 -1.82
CA GLN A 429 -9.00 8.58 -3.11
C GLN A 429 -7.90 8.33 -4.15
N ASN A 430 -6.63 8.49 -3.80
CA ASN A 430 -5.54 8.21 -4.72
C ASN A 430 -5.43 6.73 -5.06
N ASN A 431 -5.57 5.84 -4.08
CA ASN A 431 -5.53 4.40 -4.32
C ASN A 431 -6.69 3.98 -5.27
N CYS A 432 -7.92 4.45 -5.02
CA CYS A 432 -9.06 4.20 -5.92
C CYS A 432 -8.83 4.77 -7.33
N ARG A 433 -8.19 5.94 -7.46
CA ARG A 433 -7.89 6.57 -8.76
C ARG A 433 -6.81 5.81 -9.52
N THR A 434 -5.77 5.34 -8.84
CA THR A 434 -4.64 4.60 -9.41
C THR A 434 -5.07 3.19 -9.82
N THR A 435 -5.59 2.40 -8.89
CA THR A 435 -5.89 0.98 -9.15
C THR A 435 -7.20 0.77 -9.92
N LYS A 436 -8.06 1.80 -9.99
CA LYS A 436 -9.47 1.70 -10.41
C LYS A 436 -10.30 0.65 -9.66
N THR A 437 -9.72 -0.01 -8.65
CA THR A 437 -10.45 -0.89 -7.76
C THR A 437 -11.19 0.00 -6.75
N SER A 438 -12.51 -0.07 -6.76
CA SER A 438 -13.28 0.55 -5.70
C SER A 438 -13.09 -0.31 -4.45
N LEU A 439 -12.20 0.10 -3.55
CA LEU A 439 -11.98 -0.57 -2.26
C LEU A 439 -13.26 -0.71 -1.43
N ARG A 440 -14.25 0.17 -1.68
CA ARG A 440 -15.60 0.01 -1.16
C ARG A 440 -16.48 -0.56 -2.24
N GLU A 441 -17.08 -1.71 -1.95
CA GLU A 441 -18.19 -2.20 -2.73
C GLU A 441 -19.29 -1.12 -2.77
N ALA A 442 -19.95 -0.97 -3.92
CA ALA A 442 -20.98 0.06 -4.08
C ALA A 442 -22.09 -0.13 -3.03
N ALA A 443 -22.54 0.96 -2.41
CA ALA A 443 -23.63 0.91 -1.44
C ALA A 443 -24.90 0.36 -2.12
N GLN A 444 -25.44 -0.74 -1.60
CA GLN A 444 -26.70 -1.29 -2.11
C GLN A 444 -27.87 -0.37 -1.74
N LEU A 445 -28.55 0.16 -2.77
CA LEU A 445 -29.73 1.02 -2.62
C LEU A 445 -30.85 0.30 -1.85
N TRP A 446 -31.54 1.00 -0.97
CA TRP A 446 -32.69 0.47 -0.26
C TRP A 446 -33.89 0.32 -1.20
N SER A 447 -34.45 -0.89 -1.31
CA SER A 447 -35.70 -1.08 -2.05
C SER A 447 -36.88 -0.51 -1.28
N GLU A 448 -37.99 -0.23 -1.96
CA GLU A 448 -39.20 0.24 -1.29
C GLU A 448 -39.74 -0.80 -0.29
N GLU A 449 -39.67 -2.09 -0.63
CA GLU A 449 -40.03 -3.19 0.27
C GLU A 449 -39.21 -3.19 1.58
N GLU A 450 -37.90 -2.91 1.52
CA GLU A 450 -37.05 -2.80 2.70
C GLU A 450 -37.46 -1.59 3.56
N LYS A 451 -37.81 -0.47 2.92
CA LYS A 451 -38.24 0.76 3.63
C LYS A 451 -39.62 0.59 4.28
N GLU A 452 -40.55 -0.06 3.60
CA GLU A 452 -41.87 -0.40 4.14
C GLU A 452 -41.75 -1.38 5.31
N PHE A 453 -40.90 -2.40 5.20
CA PHE A 453 -40.66 -3.31 6.30
C PHE A 453 -39.99 -2.60 7.50
N LEU A 454 -39.06 -1.67 7.25
CA LEU A 454 -38.49 -0.84 8.30
C LEU A 454 -39.55 0.04 8.98
N LEU A 455 -40.50 0.60 8.22
CA LEU A 455 -41.63 1.34 8.78
C LEU A 455 -42.49 0.43 9.68
N GLN A 456 -42.77 -0.81 9.24
CA GLN A 456 -43.49 -1.79 10.02
C GLN A 456 -42.79 -2.10 11.36
N LEU A 457 -41.47 -2.32 11.34
CA LEU A 457 -40.68 -2.55 12.56
C LEU A 457 -40.77 -1.37 13.54
N ASN A 458 -40.83 -0.13 13.03
CA ASN A 458 -41.00 1.06 13.86
C ASN A 458 -42.41 1.12 14.48
N LEU A 459 -43.45 0.72 13.74
CA LEU A 459 -44.82 0.66 14.26
C LEU A 459 -44.98 -0.42 15.33
N GLU A 460 -44.38 -1.59 15.13
CA GLU A 460 -44.35 -2.68 16.12
C GLU A 460 -43.66 -2.21 17.41
N TRP A 461 -42.51 -1.53 17.29
CA TRP A 461 -41.83 -0.95 18.44
C TRP A 461 -42.72 0.06 19.19
N LEU A 462 -43.39 0.96 18.47
CA LEU A 462 -44.32 1.91 19.10
C LEU A 462 -45.48 1.22 19.81
N ALA A 463 -46.02 0.13 19.25
CA ALA A 463 -47.03 -0.68 19.91
C ALA A 463 -46.49 -1.30 21.22
N THR A 464 -45.27 -1.83 21.21
CA THR A 464 -44.64 -2.36 22.43
C THR A 464 -44.38 -1.27 23.48
N MET A 465 -43.98 -0.07 23.05
CA MET A 465 -43.76 1.06 23.95
C MET A 465 -45.06 1.55 24.58
N ARG A 466 -46.17 1.55 23.84
CA ARG A 466 -47.50 1.84 24.41
C ARG A 466 -47.95 0.82 25.44
N GLN A 467 -47.62 -0.46 25.25
CA GLN A 467 -47.92 -1.50 26.24
C GLN A 467 -47.07 -1.35 27.51
N GLN A 468 -45.81 -0.98 27.37
CA GLN A 468 -44.90 -0.77 28.50
C GLN A 468 -45.16 0.54 29.25
N PHE A 469 -45.66 1.56 28.56
CA PHE A 469 -45.87 2.90 29.08
C PHE A 469 -47.26 3.42 28.68
N PRO A 470 -48.34 2.89 29.27
CA PRO A 470 -49.71 3.24 28.88
C PRO A 470 -50.09 4.69 29.20
N ASP A 471 -49.45 5.30 30.21
CA ASP A 471 -49.77 6.64 30.70
C ASP A 471 -49.06 7.78 29.94
N LEU A 472 -48.12 7.44 29.06
CA LEU A 472 -47.35 8.41 28.28
C LEU A 472 -48.05 8.70 26.95
N PRO A 473 -48.19 9.99 26.55
CA PRO A 473 -48.73 10.33 25.23
C PRO A 473 -47.80 9.81 24.12
N GLU A 474 -48.38 9.47 22.97
CA GLU A 474 -47.65 8.90 21.82
C GLU A 474 -46.43 9.73 21.44
N ASP A 475 -46.56 11.06 21.47
CA ASP A 475 -45.48 12.00 21.14
C ASP A 475 -44.25 11.86 22.04
N ASP A 476 -44.43 11.54 23.32
CA ASP A 476 -43.32 11.36 24.25
C ASP A 476 -42.73 9.95 24.18
N LEU A 477 -43.54 8.96 23.78
CA LEU A 477 -43.04 7.62 23.47
C LEU A 477 -42.08 7.64 22.26
N MET A 478 -42.37 8.46 21.25
CA MET A 478 -41.54 8.52 20.04
C MET A 478 -40.18 9.20 20.25
N LYS A 479 -40.03 10.00 21.30
CA LYS A 479 -38.74 10.59 21.70
C LYS A 479 -37.83 9.60 22.40
N LYS A 480 -38.34 8.46 22.90
CA LYS A 480 -37.51 7.48 23.61
C LYS A 480 -36.51 6.83 22.66
N PRO A 481 -35.23 6.67 23.08
CA PRO A 481 -34.23 6.02 22.26
C PRO A 481 -34.53 4.52 22.11
N ILE A 482 -34.29 3.99 20.91
CA ILE A 482 -34.37 2.55 20.65
C ILE A 482 -33.18 1.87 21.35
N CYS A 483 -33.45 0.87 22.19
CA CYS A 483 -32.39 0.15 22.89
C CYS A 483 -31.60 -0.76 21.92
N ASN A 484 -30.36 -1.11 22.29
CA ASN A 484 -29.49 -1.90 21.41
C ASN A 484 -30.03 -3.30 21.10
N GLN A 485 -30.81 -3.89 22.02
CA GLN A 485 -31.45 -5.18 21.79
C GLN A 485 -32.48 -5.11 20.66
N THR A 486 -33.37 -4.12 20.68
CA THR A 486 -34.34 -3.91 19.59
C THR A 486 -33.66 -3.62 18.26
N LYS A 487 -32.54 -2.88 18.26
CA LYS A 487 -31.75 -2.64 17.04
C LYS A 487 -31.20 -3.92 16.44
N LYS A 488 -30.70 -4.83 17.29
CA LYS A 488 -30.20 -6.14 16.87
C LYS A 488 -31.34 -7.02 16.34
N ASP A 489 -32.47 -7.01 17.03
CA ASP A 489 -33.67 -7.74 16.62
C ASP A 489 -34.19 -7.27 15.24
N TRP A 490 -34.15 -5.95 15.00
CA TRP A 490 -34.46 -5.38 13.69
C TRP A 490 -33.47 -5.80 12.61
N GLN A 491 -32.18 -5.84 12.93
CA GLN A 491 -31.14 -6.34 12.03
C GLN A 491 -31.43 -7.80 11.64
N ASP A 492 -31.63 -8.66 12.63
CA ASP A 492 -31.85 -10.10 12.42
C ASP A 492 -33.11 -10.33 11.56
N ARG A 493 -34.21 -9.61 11.84
CA ARG A 493 -35.46 -9.71 11.08
C ARG A 493 -35.35 -9.15 9.65
N LEU A 494 -34.64 -8.04 9.45
CA LEU A 494 -34.39 -7.50 8.10
C LEU A 494 -33.53 -8.45 7.27
N ASN A 495 -32.47 -8.98 7.88
CA ASN A 495 -31.55 -9.88 7.19
C ASN A 495 -32.22 -11.22 6.88
N ALA A 496 -32.98 -11.79 7.82
CA ALA A 496 -33.77 -12.99 7.58
C ALA A 496 -34.74 -12.85 6.40
N LYS A 497 -35.31 -11.66 6.18
CA LYS A 497 -36.27 -11.41 5.10
C LYS A 497 -35.60 -11.09 3.76
N PHE A 498 -34.53 -10.30 3.76
CA PHE A 498 -34.00 -9.71 2.53
C PHE A 498 -32.63 -10.23 2.13
N GLN A 499 -31.80 -10.74 3.03
CA GLN A 499 -30.46 -11.22 2.69
C GLN A 499 -30.53 -12.36 1.66
N GLY A 500 -29.64 -12.34 0.67
CA GLY A 500 -29.63 -13.31 -0.43
C GLY A 500 -30.71 -13.08 -1.50
N SER A 501 -31.76 -12.29 -1.24
CA SER A 501 -32.80 -12.02 -2.24
C SER A 501 -32.30 -11.14 -3.38
N ILE A 502 -32.79 -11.39 -4.61
CA ILE A 502 -32.55 -10.55 -5.78
C ILE A 502 -33.77 -9.67 -6.00
N GLN A 503 -33.61 -8.38 -5.74
CA GLN A 503 -34.70 -7.40 -5.83
C GLN A 503 -34.88 -6.89 -7.27
N LYS A 504 -36.08 -6.41 -7.59
CA LYS A 504 -36.43 -5.89 -8.93
C LYS A 504 -35.47 -4.78 -9.35
N GLY A 505 -34.71 -5.00 -10.42
CA GLY A 505 -33.72 -4.05 -10.94
C GLY A 505 -32.30 -4.19 -10.37
N SER A 506 -32.03 -5.16 -9.50
CA SER A 506 -30.68 -5.55 -9.08
C SER A 506 -30.29 -6.88 -9.72
N THR A 507 -29.03 -7.02 -10.15
CA THR A 507 -28.44 -8.30 -10.57
C THR A 507 -27.65 -8.98 -9.44
N THR A 508 -27.47 -8.28 -8.32
CA THR A 508 -26.70 -8.77 -7.17
C THR A 508 -27.62 -9.16 -6.02
N PRO A 509 -27.36 -10.29 -5.35
CA PRO A 509 -28.10 -10.67 -4.15
C PRO A 509 -27.88 -9.64 -3.04
N ARG A 510 -28.92 -9.43 -2.23
CA ARG A 510 -28.89 -8.52 -1.08
C ARG A 510 -27.90 -8.99 -0.03
N ARG A 511 -27.13 -8.04 0.49
CA ARG A 511 -26.20 -8.26 1.60
C ARG A 511 -26.87 -8.00 2.93
N GLU A 512 -26.21 -8.49 3.97
CA GLU A 512 -26.57 -8.19 5.35
C GLU A 512 -26.57 -6.67 5.59
N ARG A 513 -27.64 -6.16 6.17
CA ARG A 513 -27.75 -4.77 6.63
C ARG A 513 -27.22 -4.68 8.05
N SER A 514 -26.30 -3.74 8.30
CA SER A 514 -25.82 -3.45 9.64
C SER A 514 -26.80 -2.56 10.41
N ILE A 515 -26.74 -2.60 11.75
CA ILE A 515 -27.51 -1.70 12.63
C ILE A 515 -27.33 -0.23 12.21
N VAL A 516 -26.10 0.18 11.90
CA VAL A 516 -25.80 1.57 11.49
C VAL A 516 -26.53 1.93 10.20
N ALA A 517 -26.60 1.02 9.23
CA ALA A 517 -27.32 1.24 7.99
C ALA A 517 -28.83 1.37 8.23
N ILE A 518 -29.40 0.53 9.10
CA ILE A 518 -30.84 0.54 9.46
C ILE A 518 -31.21 1.85 10.14
N ILE A 519 -30.45 2.26 11.16
CA ILE A 519 -30.69 3.50 11.90
C ILE A 519 -30.49 4.74 11.01
N SER A 520 -29.48 4.73 10.14
CA SER A 520 -29.29 5.80 9.16
C SER A 520 -30.46 5.86 8.17
N GLN A 521 -31.01 4.72 7.75
CA GLN A 521 -32.14 4.71 6.83
C GLN A 521 -33.43 5.21 7.48
N ARG A 522 -33.60 4.97 8.78
CA ARG A 522 -34.71 5.49 9.59
C ARG A 522 -34.80 7.02 9.50
N THR A 523 -33.68 7.74 9.59
CA THR A 523 -33.61 9.21 9.51
C THR A 523 -33.56 9.77 8.08
N ARG A 524 -33.61 8.88 7.07
CA ARG A 524 -33.61 9.23 5.63
C ARG A 524 -34.90 8.88 4.91
N THR A 525 -35.83 8.19 5.58
CA THR A 525 -37.10 7.72 4.99
C THR A 525 -38.23 8.68 5.38
N PRO A 526 -38.80 9.45 4.44
CA PRO A 526 -39.79 10.49 4.75
C PRO A 526 -40.98 10.00 5.57
N ALA A 527 -41.54 8.84 5.21
CA ALA A 527 -42.68 8.26 5.92
C ALA A 527 -42.38 7.96 7.41
N ILE A 528 -41.16 7.55 7.72
CA ILE A 528 -40.73 7.32 9.11
C ILE A 528 -40.47 8.65 9.81
N ILE A 529 -39.81 9.60 9.14
CA ILE A 529 -39.51 10.93 9.69
C ILE A 529 -40.79 11.65 10.10
N GLU A 530 -41.79 11.69 9.20
CA GLU A 530 -43.07 12.34 9.42
C GLU A 530 -43.87 11.64 10.51
N ARG A 531 -44.00 10.31 10.44
CA ARG A 531 -44.78 9.54 11.42
C ARG A 531 -44.16 9.58 12.81
N PHE A 532 -42.83 9.51 12.91
CA PHE A 532 -42.11 9.40 14.19
C PHE A 532 -41.48 10.71 14.67
N LYS A 533 -41.75 11.83 13.97
CA LYS A 533 -41.19 13.17 14.28
C LYS A 533 -39.68 13.16 14.48
N LEU A 534 -38.96 12.35 13.68
CA LEU A 534 -37.51 12.21 13.81
C LEU A 534 -36.78 13.39 13.19
N LYS A 535 -35.60 13.73 13.73
CA LYS A 535 -34.71 14.70 13.08
C LYS A 535 -34.20 14.11 11.76
N ALA A 536 -34.57 14.74 10.65
CA ALA A 536 -34.13 14.36 9.32
C ALA A 536 -32.60 14.52 9.18
N ASP A 537 -31.97 13.61 8.43
CA ASP A 537 -30.56 13.73 8.02
C ASP A 537 -30.42 14.88 6.99
N ALA A 538 -30.25 16.11 7.48
CA ALA A 538 -30.20 17.33 6.67
C ALA A 538 -29.10 17.26 5.60
N GLU A 539 -27.96 16.65 5.91
CA GLU A 539 -26.85 16.51 4.96
C GLU A 539 -27.21 15.56 3.82
N TYR A 540 -27.88 14.43 4.11
CA TYR A 540 -28.38 13.52 3.09
C TYR A 540 -29.37 14.20 2.15
N PHE A 541 -30.37 14.90 2.69
CA PHE A 541 -31.39 15.57 1.86
C PHE A 541 -30.79 16.72 1.05
N ARG A 542 -29.85 17.50 1.61
CA ARG A 542 -29.09 18.51 0.87
C ARG A 542 -28.31 17.90 -0.29
N LYS A 543 -27.55 16.83 -0.04
CA LYS A 543 -26.80 16.11 -1.10
C LYS A 543 -27.73 15.54 -2.17
N ARG A 544 -28.88 14.99 -1.78
CA ARG A 544 -29.89 14.46 -2.70
C ARG A 544 -30.52 15.55 -3.55
N ALA A 545 -30.89 16.69 -2.95
CA ALA A 545 -31.43 17.85 -3.67
C ALA A 545 -30.41 18.40 -4.68
N ASN A 546 -29.15 18.55 -4.28
CA ASN A 546 -28.06 19.00 -5.16
C ASN A 546 -27.83 18.02 -6.33
N ARG A 547 -27.93 16.71 -6.08
CA ARG A 547 -27.81 15.71 -7.14
C ARG A 547 -28.95 15.81 -8.15
N ILE A 548 -30.19 15.92 -7.68
CA ILE A 548 -31.38 16.09 -8.54
C ILE A 548 -31.27 17.39 -9.35
N ALA A 549 -30.82 18.48 -8.73
CA ALA A 549 -30.61 19.75 -9.41
C ALA A 549 -29.54 19.63 -10.52
N LYS A 550 -28.43 18.93 -10.25
CA LYS A 550 -27.37 18.65 -11.24
C LYS A 550 -27.84 17.72 -12.37
N GLU A 551 -28.69 16.75 -12.09
CA GLU A 551 -29.28 15.87 -13.11
C GLU A 551 -30.23 16.68 -14.01
N LYS A 552 -31.12 17.48 -13.43
CA LYS A 552 -32.02 18.38 -14.18
C LYS A 552 -31.26 19.40 -15.04
N SER A 553 -30.17 19.99 -14.53
CA SER A 553 -29.37 20.94 -15.31
C SER A 553 -28.64 20.27 -16.47
N LYS A 554 -28.16 19.03 -16.28
CA LYS A 554 -27.58 18.22 -17.37
C LYS A 554 -28.61 17.87 -18.43
N GLU A 555 -29.81 17.48 -18.04
CA GLU A 555 -30.91 17.21 -18.99
C GLU A 555 -31.30 18.47 -19.77
N GLN A 556 -31.43 19.62 -19.10
CA GLN A 556 -31.71 20.89 -19.76
C GLN A 556 -30.58 21.32 -20.70
N ASN A 557 -29.31 21.13 -20.33
CA ASN A 557 -28.18 21.42 -21.21
C ASN A 557 -28.07 20.43 -22.38
N ALA A 558 -28.48 19.17 -22.20
CA ALA A 558 -28.57 18.20 -23.28
C ALA A 558 -29.68 18.55 -24.28
N LEU A 559 -30.83 19.03 -23.79
CA LEU A 559 -31.94 19.52 -24.62
C LEU A 559 -31.65 20.85 -25.32
N LYS A 560 -30.76 21.68 -24.75
CA LYS A 560 -30.34 22.98 -25.33
C LYS A 560 -29.17 22.87 -26.30
N ARG A 561 -28.56 21.70 -26.53
CA ARG A 561 -27.65 21.52 -27.66
C ARG A 561 -28.48 21.61 -28.94
N PRO A 562 -28.35 22.71 -29.73
CA PRO A 562 -29.10 22.84 -30.95
C PRO A 562 -28.66 21.74 -31.91
N LEU A 563 -29.63 21.22 -32.66
CA LEU A 563 -29.47 20.50 -33.92
C LEU A 563 -28.92 21.47 -35.00
N GLU A 564 -27.82 22.16 -34.72
CA GLU A 564 -27.08 22.92 -35.72
C GLU A 564 -26.18 21.94 -36.49
N GLY A 565 -26.80 21.39 -37.53
CA GLY A 565 -26.21 21.13 -38.85
C GLY A 565 -24.83 20.49 -38.89
N ASP A 566 -24.81 19.22 -39.28
CA ASP A 566 -23.90 18.77 -40.33
C ASP A 566 -23.96 19.79 -41.49
N GLN A 567 -23.06 20.76 -41.48
CA GLN A 567 -22.76 21.57 -42.65
C GLN A 567 -21.39 21.11 -43.13
N GLU A 568 -21.42 20.28 -44.17
CA GLU A 568 -20.28 19.92 -44.99
C GLU A 568 -19.58 21.21 -45.43
N ASP A 569 -18.41 21.52 -44.84
CA ASP A 569 -17.53 22.59 -45.33
C ASP A 569 -16.42 21.94 -46.18
N ASP A 570 -16.79 21.74 -47.44
CA ASP A 570 -15.87 21.43 -48.53
C ASP A 570 -14.94 22.63 -48.78
N GLY A 571 -13.67 22.42 -48.47
CA GLY A 571 -12.53 22.95 -49.22
C GLY A 571 -12.28 24.45 -49.16
N GLN A 572 -11.17 24.83 -48.50
CA GLN A 572 -10.18 25.69 -49.15
C GLN A 572 -8.80 25.63 -48.50
N SER A 573 -7.83 25.83 -49.39
CA SER A 573 -6.42 25.51 -49.35
C SER A 573 -5.52 26.60 -48.74
N ALA A 574 -4.38 26.13 -48.24
CA ALA A 574 -3.03 26.70 -48.38
C ALA A 574 -2.65 28.02 -47.67
N GLU A 575 -1.43 27.95 -47.11
CA GLU A 575 -0.46 29.03 -46.92
C GLU A 575 -0.77 30.16 -45.93
N LYS A 576 -0.19 30.06 -44.71
CA LYS A 576 0.85 31.02 -44.29
C LYS A 576 1.55 30.66 -42.97
N ARG A 577 2.86 30.89 -43.03
CA ARG A 577 3.83 31.19 -41.94
C ARG A 577 4.49 30.03 -41.21
N ALA A 578 5.62 29.65 -41.79
CA ALA A 578 6.83 29.29 -41.07
C ALA A 578 7.37 30.44 -40.20
N ARG A 579 8.13 30.02 -39.17
CA ARG A 579 9.12 30.73 -38.33
C ARG A 579 8.61 31.43 -37.06
N ILE A 580 8.89 30.79 -35.92
CA ILE A 580 9.74 31.22 -34.78
C ILE A 580 9.25 30.50 -33.52
N GLY A 581 10.16 29.86 -32.79
CA GLY A 581 9.97 29.60 -31.37
C GLY A 581 10.35 28.19 -30.92
N ASP A 582 11.63 28.01 -30.62
CA ASP A 582 12.04 27.19 -29.48
C ASP A 582 11.10 27.51 -28.29
N SER A 583 10.32 26.53 -27.88
CA SER A 583 9.51 26.61 -26.67
C SER A 583 9.78 25.40 -25.82
N ALA A 584 10.42 25.69 -24.69
CA ALA A 584 10.72 24.80 -23.61
C ALA A 584 9.49 23.99 -23.21
N ILE A 585 9.65 22.66 -23.23
CA ILE A 585 8.75 21.72 -22.56
C ILE A 585 8.95 21.93 -21.05
N GLN A 586 8.22 22.90 -20.52
CA GLN A 586 8.06 23.12 -19.09
C GLN A 586 6.89 22.26 -18.64
N GLY A 587 7.21 21.10 -18.07
CA GLY A 587 6.25 20.30 -17.32
C GLY A 587 5.85 21.04 -16.04
N TYR A 588 4.89 21.95 -16.16
CA TYR A 588 4.18 22.53 -15.03
C TYR A 588 2.84 21.82 -14.89
N THR A 589 2.66 21.14 -13.78
CA THR A 589 1.34 20.80 -13.24
C THR A 589 0.71 22.10 -12.73
N HIS A 590 0.08 22.86 -13.63
CA HIS A 590 -0.91 23.86 -13.26
C HIS A 590 -2.26 23.14 -13.28
N ASP A 591 -2.66 22.63 -12.11
CA ASP A 591 -3.97 22.05 -11.88
C ASP A 591 -4.80 23.16 -11.21
N ASP A 592 -5.37 24.04 -12.04
CA ASP A 592 -6.45 24.93 -11.62
C ASP A 592 -7.70 24.06 -11.51
N ASN A 593 -7.96 23.59 -10.30
CA ASN A 593 -9.27 23.15 -9.87
C ASN A 593 -9.54 23.77 -8.51
N ASP A 594 -9.91 25.04 -8.56
CA ASP A 594 -10.75 25.69 -7.57
C ASP A 594 -12.12 24.99 -7.60
N ASP A 595 -12.24 23.89 -6.86
CA ASP A 595 -13.54 23.41 -6.37
C ASP A 595 -13.82 24.23 -5.11
N GLU A 596 -14.40 25.41 -5.32
CA GLU A 596 -14.76 26.38 -4.29
C GLU A 596 -15.46 25.68 -3.12
N GLY A 597 -14.75 25.60 -2.00
CA GLY A 597 -15.34 25.41 -0.70
C GLY A 597 -16.26 26.60 -0.44
N THR A 598 -17.56 26.33 -0.35
CA THR A 598 -18.53 27.35 0.02
C THR A 598 -18.28 27.72 1.49
N ASP A 599 -17.59 28.84 1.70
CA ASP A 599 -17.54 29.54 2.98
C ASP A 599 -18.95 30.02 3.34
N VAL A 600 -19.43 29.63 4.51
CA VAL A 600 -20.55 30.31 5.17
C VAL A 600 -20.01 30.74 6.52
N GLU A 601 -19.66 32.03 6.58
CA GLU A 601 -19.55 32.78 7.82
C GLU A 601 -20.86 32.62 8.60
N GLY A 602 -20.77 32.01 9.79
CA GLY A 602 -21.84 32.00 10.77
C GLY A 602 -21.45 32.93 11.90
N ASP A 603 -22.03 34.13 11.90
CA ASP A 603 -22.13 35.03 13.04
C ASP A 603 -22.63 34.26 14.28
N GLU A 604 -21.76 34.07 15.28
CA GLU A 604 -22.20 33.76 16.64
C GLU A 604 -22.38 35.07 17.39
N ALA A 605 -23.63 35.55 17.38
CA ALA A 605 -24.13 36.51 18.33
C ALA A 605 -24.27 35.84 19.70
N SER A 606 -23.67 36.50 20.69
CA SER A 606 -23.79 36.26 22.12
C SER A 606 -25.23 36.04 22.59
N SER A 607 -25.43 35.05 23.45
CA SER A 607 -26.30 35.20 24.60
C SER A 607 -25.75 34.39 25.76
N ASP A 608 -25.09 35.11 26.66
CA ASP A 608 -24.92 34.73 28.06
C ASP A 608 -26.28 34.30 28.63
N GLU A 609 -26.30 33.17 29.33
CA GLU A 609 -27.08 33.01 30.55
C GLU A 609 -26.42 31.88 31.37
N GLU A 610 -25.67 32.34 32.38
CA GLU A 610 -25.20 31.55 33.52
C GLU A 610 -26.42 31.04 34.31
N GLU A 611 -26.48 29.74 34.59
CA GLU A 611 -27.15 29.29 35.81
C GLU A 611 -26.37 28.10 36.38
N THR A 612 -25.59 28.41 37.41
CA THR A 612 -24.92 27.48 38.30
C THR A 612 -25.93 26.91 39.29
N GLU A 613 -26.04 25.59 39.39
CA GLU A 613 -26.52 24.95 40.62
C GLU A 613 -25.53 23.87 41.06
N GLU A 614 -24.74 24.24 42.07
CA GLU A 614 -24.10 23.35 43.02
C GLU A 614 -25.18 22.48 43.69
N VAL A 615 -24.96 21.16 43.73
CA VAL A 615 -25.55 20.31 44.77
C VAL A 615 -24.42 19.48 45.38
N ASN A 616 -23.90 19.98 46.49
CA ASN A 616 -23.39 19.14 47.58
C ASN A 616 -24.60 18.58 48.33
N GLU A 617 -24.70 17.26 48.49
CA GLU A 617 -24.76 16.65 49.82
C GLU A 617 -24.77 15.11 49.80
N ALA A 618 -23.93 14.60 50.69
CA ALA A 618 -23.84 13.29 51.32
C ALA A 618 -25.04 12.32 51.24
N ALA A 619 -24.73 11.07 50.87
CA ALA A 619 -24.95 9.85 51.68
C ALA A 619 -24.11 8.69 51.13
#